data_AF-G6EIA7-F1
#
_entry.id   AF-G6EIA7-F1
#
_cell.length_a   1.000
_cell.length_b   1.000
_cell.length_c   1.000
_cell.angle_alpha   90.00
_cell.angle_beta   90.00
_cell.angle_gamma   90.00
#
_symmetry.space_group_name_H-M   'P 1'
#
loop_
_entity.id
_entity.type
_entity.pdbx_description
1 polymer ?
#
loop_
_entity_poly.entity_id
_entity_poly.type
_entity_poly.pdbx_seq_one_letter_code
_entity_poly.pdbx_strand_id
1 'polypeptide(L)'
;MPIRPDAEIEITAFDWVPSFARGFVRDLRPRWACEELGLPYRERLISAMKRPEWYYDDQPWGQVPFLRDGEVCQFESGAILIHLAEKGGGLLPQSGQARASTLSWLFAAFNSIEPMVFELNNVETFSAKSDWAPLRRPSLLETVARRLDRLEARAPQDGWIAGEFSIADIAMVTALRELAGRGQLDDRPGLAAYVERATARPAFQTALKAQLDVFDAHAPVEPAGA
;
A
#
# COMPACT_ATOMS: atom_id res chain seq x y z
N MET A 1 -4.10 -17.13 -11.38
CA MET A 1 -3.31 -15.98 -10.91
C MET A 1 -3.09 -15.06 -12.10
N PRO A 2 -3.32 -13.75 -11.96
CA PRO A 2 -3.11 -12.74 -13.00
C PRO A 2 -1.64 -12.44 -13.30
N ILE A 3 -0.69 -12.94 -12.49
CA ILE A 3 0.73 -12.84 -12.86
C ILE A 3 1.00 -13.68 -14.11
N ARG A 4 1.33 -13.03 -15.22
CA ARG A 4 1.61 -13.66 -16.50
C ARG A 4 2.83 -13.02 -17.17
N PRO A 5 3.85 -13.78 -17.59
CA PRO A 5 5.05 -13.22 -18.22
C PRO A 5 4.78 -12.40 -19.49
N ASP A 6 3.69 -12.69 -20.20
CA ASP A 6 3.27 -12.06 -21.45
C ASP A 6 2.22 -10.94 -21.25
N ALA A 7 1.86 -10.61 -20.01
CA ALA A 7 0.91 -9.53 -19.73
C ALA A 7 1.43 -8.18 -20.22
N GLU A 8 0.56 -7.33 -20.77
CA GLU A 8 0.90 -5.98 -21.22
C GLU A 8 1.32 -5.08 -20.05
N ILE A 9 0.58 -5.15 -18.95
CA ILE A 9 0.84 -4.39 -17.71
C ILE A 9 2.09 -4.94 -17.04
N GLU A 10 3.07 -4.07 -16.79
CA GLU A 10 4.27 -4.35 -16.02
C GLU A 10 4.31 -3.47 -14.77
N ILE A 11 4.45 -4.10 -13.61
CA ILE A 11 4.62 -3.42 -12.32
C ILE A 11 6.06 -3.60 -11.88
N THR A 12 6.77 -2.48 -11.70
CA THR A 12 8.10 -2.50 -11.10
C THR A 12 7.98 -2.61 -9.58
N ALA A 13 8.70 -3.57 -9.00
CA ALA A 13 8.68 -3.88 -7.57
C ALA A 13 10.10 -4.18 -7.06
N PHE A 14 10.27 -4.29 -5.74
CA PHE A 14 11.54 -4.72 -5.18
C PHE A 14 11.70 -6.24 -5.26
N ASP A 15 12.92 -6.71 -5.49
CA ASP A 15 13.27 -8.14 -5.44
C ASP A 15 13.20 -8.69 -4.01
N TRP A 16 13.64 -7.90 -3.03
CA TRP A 16 13.70 -8.27 -1.63
C TRP A 16 13.58 -7.05 -0.72
N VAL A 17 13.03 -7.22 0.49
CA VAL A 17 13.05 -6.20 1.55
C VAL A 17 13.27 -6.82 2.95
N PRO A 18 13.79 -6.05 3.93
CA PRO A 18 13.88 -6.50 5.31
C PRO A 18 12.53 -6.87 5.92
N SER A 19 12.55 -7.68 6.98
CA SER A 19 11.35 -8.25 7.63
C SER A 19 10.27 -7.22 7.97
N PHE A 20 10.66 -6.05 8.49
CA PHE A 20 9.72 -5.00 8.88
C PHE A 20 8.92 -4.40 7.69
N ALA A 21 9.41 -4.54 6.46
CA ALA A 21 8.79 -3.98 5.25
C ALA A 21 7.99 -5.04 4.46
N ARG A 22 8.14 -6.33 4.78
CA ARG A 22 7.47 -7.43 4.06
C ARG A 22 5.96 -7.32 4.20
N GLY A 23 5.24 -7.32 3.08
CA GLY A 23 3.78 -7.16 3.06
C GLY A 23 3.27 -5.71 3.17
N PHE A 24 4.18 -4.73 3.20
CA PHE A 24 3.89 -3.30 3.36
C PHE A 24 4.51 -2.41 2.26
N VAL A 25 5.24 -3.00 1.31
CA VAL A 25 5.73 -2.26 0.14
C VAL A 25 4.54 -1.87 -0.75
N ARG A 26 4.55 -0.63 -1.25
CA ARG A 26 3.39 -0.02 -1.94
C ARG A 26 3.03 -0.66 -3.28
N ASP A 27 3.86 -1.53 -3.84
CA ASP A 27 3.51 -2.35 -5.00
C ASP A 27 2.39 -3.36 -4.71
N LEU A 28 2.09 -3.63 -3.43
CA LEU A 28 0.91 -4.40 -3.02
C LEU A 28 -0.40 -3.77 -3.53
N ARG A 29 -0.48 -2.43 -3.59
CA ARG A 29 -1.68 -1.70 -4.02
C ARG A 29 -2.07 -2.02 -5.47
N PRO A 30 -1.20 -1.80 -6.47
CA PRO A 30 -1.53 -2.13 -7.85
C PRO A 30 -1.68 -3.64 -8.10
N ARG A 31 -0.94 -4.50 -7.39
CA ARG A 31 -1.18 -5.96 -7.44
C ARG A 31 -2.59 -6.32 -7.00
N TRP A 32 -3.01 -5.78 -5.85
CA TRP A 32 -4.35 -6.01 -5.33
C TRP A 32 -5.42 -5.50 -6.29
N ALA A 33 -5.27 -4.29 -6.84
CA ALA A 33 -6.20 -3.80 -7.85
C ALA A 33 -6.26 -4.70 -9.10
N CYS A 34 -5.13 -5.21 -9.58
CA CYS A 34 -5.10 -6.15 -10.70
C CYS A 34 -5.84 -7.46 -10.39
N GLU A 35 -5.66 -8.02 -9.18
CA GLU A 35 -6.39 -9.21 -8.73
C GLU A 35 -7.91 -8.97 -8.65
N GLU A 36 -8.34 -7.83 -8.12
CA GLU A 36 -9.77 -7.47 -8.02
C GLU A 36 -10.42 -7.29 -9.40
N LEU A 37 -9.67 -6.73 -10.36
CA LEU A 37 -10.14 -6.46 -11.72
C LEU A 37 -9.90 -7.62 -12.70
N GLY A 38 -9.21 -8.67 -12.26
CA GLY A 38 -8.78 -9.76 -13.15
C GLY A 38 -7.81 -9.34 -14.24
N LEU A 39 -7.08 -8.23 -14.05
CA LEU A 39 -6.12 -7.71 -15.02
C LEU A 39 -4.81 -8.49 -14.91
N PRO A 40 -4.34 -9.15 -15.99
CA PRO A 40 -3.05 -9.82 -15.96
C PRO A 40 -1.92 -8.79 -15.92
N TYR A 41 -0.86 -9.08 -15.16
CA TYR A 41 0.33 -8.24 -15.07
C TYR A 41 1.61 -9.08 -14.97
N ARG A 42 2.75 -8.48 -15.31
CA ARG A 42 4.09 -9.03 -15.07
C ARG A 42 4.87 -8.12 -14.13
N GLU A 43 5.96 -8.64 -13.60
CA GLU A 43 6.80 -7.93 -12.64
C GLU A 43 8.15 -7.58 -13.25
N ARG A 44 8.62 -6.36 -12.96
CA ARG A 44 10.01 -5.95 -13.20
C ARG A 44 10.68 -5.71 -11.85
N LEU A 45 11.53 -6.64 -11.44
CA LEU A 45 12.16 -6.59 -10.11
C LEU A 45 13.44 -5.75 -10.13
N ILE A 46 13.63 -4.92 -9.11
CA ILE A 46 14.84 -4.11 -8.89
C ILE A 46 15.35 -4.24 -7.45
N SER A 47 16.66 -4.09 -7.25
CA SER A 47 17.26 -4.23 -5.92
C SER A 47 16.87 -3.11 -4.96
N ALA A 48 16.31 -3.48 -3.79
CA ALA A 48 16.03 -2.58 -2.67
C ALA A 48 17.25 -1.77 -2.18
N MET A 49 18.41 -2.42 -2.20
CA MET A 49 19.64 -1.93 -1.60
C MET A 49 20.48 -1.12 -2.59
N LYS A 50 20.48 -1.51 -3.87
CA LYS A 50 21.25 -0.85 -4.92
C LYS A 50 20.36 -0.59 -6.13
N ARG A 51 19.68 0.56 -6.12
CA ARG A 51 18.85 0.99 -7.25
C ARG A 51 19.69 1.05 -8.52
N PRO A 52 19.23 0.47 -9.64
CA PRO A 52 19.92 0.67 -10.90
C PRO A 52 19.71 2.11 -11.38
N GLU A 53 20.76 2.74 -11.90
CA GLU A 53 20.76 4.18 -12.26
C GLU A 53 19.65 4.53 -13.27
N TRP A 54 19.41 3.67 -14.26
CA TRP A 54 18.37 3.85 -15.26
C TRP A 54 16.96 3.97 -14.66
N TYR A 55 16.74 3.45 -13.44
CA TYR A 55 15.41 3.48 -12.84
C TYR A 55 14.98 4.89 -12.44
N TYR A 56 15.93 5.82 -12.22
CA TYR A 56 15.59 7.21 -11.90
C TYR A 56 14.94 7.96 -13.08
N ASP A 57 15.13 7.47 -14.31
CA ASP A 57 14.42 7.98 -15.50
C ASP A 57 12.93 7.56 -15.50
N ASP A 58 12.61 6.38 -14.95
CA ASP A 58 11.23 5.90 -14.78
C ASP A 58 10.60 6.49 -13.51
N GLN A 59 11.32 6.48 -12.39
CA GLN A 59 10.83 6.94 -11.08
C GLN A 59 11.86 7.87 -10.39
N PRO A 60 11.61 9.21 -10.38
CA PRO A 60 12.62 10.20 -9.97
C PRO A 60 13.14 10.10 -8.52
N TRP A 61 12.45 9.36 -7.65
CA TRP A 61 12.82 9.17 -6.24
C TRP A 61 13.33 7.75 -5.95
N GLY A 62 13.50 6.90 -6.96
CA GLY A 62 13.94 5.51 -6.81
C GLY A 62 12.97 4.63 -6.00
N GLN A 63 11.70 5.00 -5.93
CA GLN A 63 10.64 4.29 -5.19
C GLN A 63 9.84 3.36 -6.10
N VAL A 64 9.26 2.30 -5.54
CA VAL A 64 8.24 1.46 -6.21
C VAL A 64 6.86 1.73 -5.62
N PRO A 65 5.76 1.53 -6.38
CA PRO A 65 5.72 0.98 -7.75
C PRO A 65 5.93 2.01 -8.86
N PHE A 66 6.34 1.50 -10.02
CA PHE A 66 6.20 2.16 -11.33
C PHE A 66 5.42 1.22 -12.25
N LEU A 67 4.49 1.75 -13.05
CA LEU A 67 3.67 1.00 -13.99
C LEU A 67 4.04 1.36 -15.43
N ARG A 68 4.15 0.33 -16.28
CA ARG A 68 4.17 0.43 -17.74
C ARG A 68 3.01 -0.38 -18.31
N ASP A 69 2.20 0.23 -19.15
CA ASP A 69 1.05 -0.39 -19.82
C ASP A 69 0.94 0.19 -21.23
N GLY A 70 1.49 -0.52 -22.21
CA GLY A 70 1.70 0.02 -23.56
C GLY A 70 2.53 1.30 -23.52
N GLU A 71 1.95 2.40 -24.01
CA GLU A 71 2.57 3.74 -24.01
C GLU A 71 2.40 4.48 -22.66
N VAL A 72 1.52 4.00 -21.78
CA VAL A 72 1.29 4.64 -20.47
C VAL A 72 2.38 4.24 -19.51
N CYS A 73 3.12 5.23 -19.01
CA CYS A 73 4.20 5.07 -18.05
C CYS A 73 3.97 6.04 -16.89
N GLN A 74 3.88 5.54 -15.66
CA GLN A 74 3.62 6.39 -14.50
C GLN A 74 4.11 5.79 -13.18
N PHE A 75 4.47 6.69 -12.26
CA PHE A 75 4.73 6.38 -10.86
C PHE A 75 3.59 6.92 -9.97
N GLU A 76 3.74 6.79 -8.66
CA GLU A 76 2.71 7.00 -7.63
C GLU A 76 1.64 5.91 -7.61
N SER A 77 1.63 5.14 -6.53
CA SER A 77 0.64 4.06 -6.35
C SER A 77 -0.82 4.54 -6.45
N GLY A 78 -1.13 5.78 -6.07
CA GLY A 78 -2.47 6.35 -6.20
C GLY A 78 -2.87 6.64 -7.66
N ALA A 79 -1.96 7.17 -8.47
CA ALA A 79 -2.19 7.40 -9.90
C ALA A 79 -2.32 6.08 -10.65
N ILE A 80 -1.46 5.11 -10.32
CA ILE A 80 -1.53 3.75 -10.85
C ILE A 80 -2.87 3.09 -10.54
N LEU A 81 -3.39 3.23 -9.31
CA LEU A 81 -4.71 2.71 -8.96
C LEU A 81 -5.84 3.31 -9.80
N ILE A 82 -5.81 4.63 -10.05
CA ILE A 82 -6.81 5.30 -10.91
C ILE A 82 -6.77 4.72 -12.32
N HIS A 83 -5.58 4.59 -12.91
CA HIS A 83 -5.40 4.03 -14.26
C HIS A 83 -5.92 2.59 -14.37
N LEU A 84 -5.55 1.73 -13.41
CA LEU A 84 -6.01 0.35 -13.39
C LEU A 84 -7.54 0.26 -13.26
N ALA A 85 -8.13 1.08 -12.39
CA ALA A 85 -9.58 1.16 -12.21
C ALA A 85 -10.31 1.59 -13.50
N GLU A 86 -9.76 2.57 -14.22
CA GLU A 86 -10.30 3.04 -15.50
C GLU A 86 -10.14 1.99 -16.61
N LYS A 87 -8.96 1.35 -16.72
CA LYS A 87 -8.72 0.27 -17.70
C LYS A 87 -9.60 -0.95 -17.45
N GLY A 88 -9.75 -1.34 -16.18
CA GLY A 88 -10.54 -2.51 -15.77
C GLY A 88 -12.04 -2.27 -15.67
N GLY A 89 -12.50 -1.01 -15.72
CA GLY A 89 -13.91 -0.65 -15.62
C GLY A 89 -14.54 -0.92 -14.25
N GLY A 90 -13.75 -0.93 -13.18
CA GLY A 90 -14.18 -1.22 -11.81
C GLY A 90 -13.36 -0.49 -10.76
N LEU A 91 -13.73 -0.58 -9.48
CA LEU A 91 -13.06 0.07 -8.33
C LEU A 91 -13.06 1.61 -8.31
N LEU A 92 -13.60 2.27 -9.33
CA LEU A 92 -13.78 3.72 -9.37
C LEU A 92 -15.05 4.06 -10.18
N PRO A 93 -16.06 4.71 -9.57
CA PRO A 93 -17.23 5.15 -10.32
C PRO A 93 -16.85 6.09 -11.48
N GLN A 94 -17.59 6.02 -12.58
CA GLN A 94 -17.27 6.77 -13.80
C GLN A 94 -17.45 8.29 -13.64
N SER A 95 -18.45 8.72 -12.87
CA SER A 95 -18.76 10.15 -12.70
C SER A 95 -19.60 10.45 -11.45
N GLY A 96 -19.83 11.73 -11.19
CA GLY A 96 -20.76 12.20 -10.16
C GLY A 96 -20.22 12.09 -8.73
N GLN A 97 -21.13 12.17 -7.75
CA GLN A 97 -20.77 12.25 -6.33
C GLN A 97 -20.00 11.02 -5.84
N ALA A 98 -20.35 9.82 -6.31
CA ALA A 98 -19.66 8.60 -5.90
C ALA A 98 -18.17 8.62 -6.29
N ARG A 99 -17.85 9.02 -7.53
CA ARG A 99 -16.46 9.19 -7.98
C ARG A 99 -15.72 10.23 -7.13
N ALA A 100 -16.35 11.39 -6.90
CA ALA A 100 -15.76 12.45 -6.10
C ALA A 100 -15.46 12.00 -4.66
N SER A 101 -16.38 11.23 -4.05
CA SER A 101 -16.19 10.64 -2.72
C SER A 101 -15.04 9.61 -2.72
N THR A 102 -14.99 8.70 -3.70
CA THR A 102 -13.88 7.73 -3.84
C THR A 102 -12.53 8.44 -3.95
N LEU A 103 -12.42 9.46 -4.81
CA LEU A 103 -11.17 10.22 -4.95
C LEU A 103 -10.81 10.99 -3.67
N SER A 104 -11.80 11.57 -2.99
CA SER A 104 -11.57 12.27 -1.71
C SER A 104 -10.97 11.31 -0.67
N TRP A 105 -11.52 10.10 -0.56
CA TRP A 105 -11.01 9.09 0.37
C TRP A 105 -9.68 8.48 -0.05
N LEU A 106 -9.45 8.31 -1.36
CA LEU A 106 -8.16 7.92 -1.90
C LEU A 106 -7.08 8.92 -1.45
N PHE A 107 -7.27 10.21 -1.72
CA PHE A 107 -6.32 11.24 -1.28
C PHE A 107 -6.27 11.39 0.24
N ALA A 108 -7.35 11.11 0.98
CA ALA A 108 -7.29 11.05 2.44
C ALA A 108 -6.37 9.92 2.93
N ALA A 109 -6.34 8.75 2.28
CA ALA A 109 -5.38 7.71 2.63
C ALA A 109 -3.94 8.24 2.53
N PHE A 110 -3.58 8.84 1.39
CA PHE A 110 -2.22 9.35 1.11
C PHE A 110 -1.82 10.58 1.93
N ASN A 111 -2.73 11.55 2.11
CA ASN A 111 -2.38 12.86 2.67
C ASN A 111 -2.84 13.05 4.11
N SER A 112 -3.74 12.18 4.59
CA SER A 112 -4.30 12.29 5.93
C SER A 112 -3.89 11.16 6.87
N ILE A 113 -3.73 9.94 6.36
CA ILE A 113 -3.39 8.78 7.19
C ILE A 113 -1.92 8.39 7.04
N GLU A 114 -1.47 8.17 5.81
CA GLU A 114 -0.11 7.70 5.50
C GLU A 114 1.03 8.57 6.09
N PRO A 115 0.93 9.92 6.17
CA PRO A 115 2.01 10.72 6.75
C PRO A 115 2.28 10.40 8.22
N MET A 116 1.26 9.99 8.98
CA MET A 116 1.43 9.57 10.36
C MET A 116 2.08 8.18 10.46
N VAL A 117 1.80 7.31 9.48
CA VAL A 117 2.46 6.00 9.37
C VAL A 117 3.96 6.19 9.09
N PHE A 118 4.32 7.10 8.18
CA PHE A 118 5.73 7.42 7.93
C PHE A 118 6.45 7.97 9.15
N GLU A 119 5.83 8.90 9.85
CA GLU A 119 6.45 9.49 11.04
C GLU A 119 6.58 8.46 12.18
N LEU A 120 5.63 7.53 12.32
CA LEU A 120 5.77 6.39 13.24
C LEU A 120 6.91 5.46 12.82
N ASN A 121 7.01 5.11 11.54
CA ASN A 121 8.12 4.31 11.01
C ASN A 121 9.47 5.01 11.24
N ASN A 122 9.53 6.33 11.07
CA ASN A 122 10.71 7.13 11.37
C ASN A 122 11.08 7.03 12.86
N VAL A 123 10.15 7.32 13.76
CA VAL A 123 10.42 7.33 15.21
C VAL A 123 10.74 5.93 15.75
N GLU A 124 9.97 4.92 15.37
CA GLU A 124 10.04 3.58 15.98
C GLU A 124 10.98 2.62 15.26
N THR A 125 11.36 2.88 14.00
CA THR A 125 12.20 1.98 13.20
C THR A 125 13.49 2.66 12.75
N PHE A 126 13.40 3.71 11.94
CA PHE A 126 14.59 4.29 11.29
C PHE A 126 15.46 5.11 12.25
N SER A 127 14.83 5.80 13.19
CA SER A 127 15.47 6.68 14.17
C SER A 127 15.39 6.14 15.60
N ALA A 128 15.06 4.84 15.77
CA ALA A 128 14.85 4.21 17.07
C ALA A 128 16.04 4.34 18.04
N LYS A 129 17.26 4.51 17.50
CA LYS A 129 18.50 4.70 18.26
C LYS A 129 18.86 6.17 18.54
N SER A 130 18.06 7.11 18.06
CA SER A 130 18.30 8.54 18.26
C SER A 130 17.71 9.03 19.58
N ASP A 131 18.43 9.88 20.30
CA ASP A 131 18.00 10.40 21.62
C ASP A 131 16.66 11.16 21.58
N TRP A 132 16.33 11.77 20.44
CA TRP A 132 15.10 12.55 20.26
C TRP A 132 13.84 11.68 20.03
N ALA A 133 14.00 10.43 19.57
CA ALA A 133 12.86 9.60 19.18
C ALA A 133 11.92 9.26 20.37
N PRO A 134 12.42 8.86 21.55
CA PRO A 134 11.58 8.68 22.73
C PRO A 134 10.83 9.94 23.18
N LEU A 135 11.41 11.13 22.95
CA LEU A 135 10.78 12.42 23.29
C LEU A 135 9.64 12.76 22.33
N ARG A 136 9.79 12.42 21.05
CA ARG A 136 8.77 12.66 20.01
C ARG A 136 7.58 11.70 20.13
N ARG A 137 7.83 10.44 20.51
CA ARG A 137 6.86 9.34 20.44
C ARG A 137 5.52 9.62 21.13
N PRO A 138 5.45 10.13 22.39
CA PRO A 138 4.16 10.31 23.07
C PRO A 138 3.22 11.28 22.34
N SER A 139 3.74 12.44 21.92
CA SER A 139 2.95 13.45 21.17
C SER A 139 2.52 12.96 19.78
N LEU A 140 3.32 12.08 19.17
CA LEU A 140 2.99 11.45 17.89
C LEU A 140 1.81 10.48 18.05
N LEU A 141 1.86 9.60 19.06
CA LEU A 141 0.79 8.66 19.33
C LEU A 141 -0.53 9.37 19.66
N GLU A 142 -0.49 10.48 20.40
CA GLU A 142 -1.70 11.28 20.63
C GLU A 142 -2.26 11.86 19.32
N THR A 143 -1.39 12.32 18.42
CA THR A 143 -1.80 12.84 17.11
C THR A 143 -2.41 11.75 16.23
N VAL A 144 -1.79 10.58 16.20
CA VAL A 144 -2.29 9.38 15.52
C VAL A 144 -3.66 8.99 16.07
N ALA A 145 -3.77 8.88 17.39
CA ALA A 145 -5.01 8.52 18.08
C ALA A 145 -6.15 9.47 17.72
N ARG A 146 -5.97 10.79 17.86
CA ARG A 146 -7.00 11.78 17.51
C ARG A 146 -7.46 11.65 16.06
N ARG A 147 -6.55 11.36 15.14
CA ARG A 147 -6.88 11.22 13.73
C ARG A 147 -7.66 9.93 13.46
N LEU A 148 -7.23 8.83 14.08
CA LEU A 148 -7.91 7.56 13.98
C LEU A 148 -9.29 7.59 14.65
N ASP A 149 -9.48 8.33 15.74
CA ASP A 149 -10.81 8.52 16.38
C ASP A 149 -11.78 9.24 15.44
N ARG A 150 -11.28 10.22 14.68
CA ARG A 150 -12.09 10.88 13.65
C ARG A 150 -12.43 9.93 12.52
N LEU A 151 -11.53 9.03 12.13
CA LEU A 151 -11.77 8.05 11.08
C LEU A 151 -12.71 6.93 11.56
N GLU A 152 -12.57 6.45 12.79
CA GLU A 152 -13.44 5.48 13.46
C GLU A 152 -14.89 5.96 13.44
N ALA A 153 -15.14 7.24 13.74
CA ALA A 153 -16.47 7.83 13.65
C ALA A 153 -17.07 7.87 12.22
N ARG A 154 -16.27 7.63 11.17
CA ARG A 154 -16.74 7.44 9.78
C ARG A 154 -16.52 6.00 9.29
N ALA A 155 -16.04 5.09 10.13
CA ALA A 155 -15.76 3.73 9.71
C ALA A 155 -17.08 3.08 9.27
N PRO A 156 -17.13 2.44 8.10
CA PRO A 156 -18.31 1.76 7.64
C PRO A 156 -18.60 0.56 8.56
N GLN A 157 -19.78 0.54 9.19
CA GLN A 157 -20.24 -0.61 9.97
C GLN A 157 -20.28 -1.87 9.09
N ASP A 158 -20.82 -1.71 7.89
CA ASP A 158 -20.83 -2.65 6.78
C ASP A 158 -20.39 -1.95 5.49
N GLY A 159 -19.89 -2.71 4.52
CA GLY A 159 -19.40 -2.14 3.25
C GLY A 159 -18.08 -1.37 3.39
N TRP A 160 -17.98 -0.25 2.67
CA TRP A 160 -16.72 0.38 2.27
C TRP A 160 -16.73 1.91 2.41
N ILE A 161 -15.55 2.52 2.48
CA ILE A 161 -15.40 3.92 2.95
C ILE A 161 -16.09 4.96 2.05
N ALA A 162 -16.27 4.61 0.77
CA ALA A 162 -16.93 5.43 -0.24
C ALA A 162 -18.21 4.78 -0.81
N GLY A 163 -18.80 3.80 -0.10
CA GLY A 163 -19.96 3.03 -0.56
C GLY A 163 -19.55 1.64 -1.06
N GLU A 164 -19.27 1.51 -2.36
CA GLU A 164 -18.77 0.27 -2.96
C GLU A 164 -17.25 0.11 -2.77
N PHE A 165 -16.76 -1.13 -2.83
CA PHE A 165 -15.33 -1.41 -2.68
C PHE A 165 -14.57 -0.75 -3.83
N SER A 166 -13.54 0.02 -3.48
CA SER A 166 -12.90 0.92 -4.43
C SER A 166 -11.40 1.04 -4.20
N ILE A 167 -10.73 1.77 -5.09
CA ILE A 167 -9.32 2.13 -4.92
C ILE A 167 -9.05 2.92 -3.64
N ALA A 168 -10.05 3.63 -3.10
CA ALA A 168 -9.94 4.31 -1.82
C ALA A 168 -9.71 3.32 -0.67
N ASP A 169 -10.39 2.18 -0.70
CA ASP A 169 -10.25 1.13 0.30
C ASP A 169 -8.90 0.44 0.21
N ILE A 170 -8.42 0.16 -1.02
CA ILE A 170 -7.08 -0.41 -1.24
C ILE A 170 -6.00 0.50 -0.62
N ALA A 171 -6.06 1.80 -0.87
CA ALA A 171 -5.09 2.75 -0.32
C ALA A 171 -5.24 2.92 1.21
N MET A 172 -6.47 3.05 1.71
CA MET A 172 -6.75 3.27 3.13
C MET A 172 -6.34 2.05 3.97
N VAL A 173 -6.77 0.85 3.57
CA VAL A 173 -6.51 -0.39 4.31
C VAL A 173 -5.02 -0.71 4.35
N THR A 174 -4.28 -0.49 3.25
CA THR A 174 -2.84 -0.72 3.26
C THR A 174 -2.12 0.16 4.30
N ALA A 175 -2.52 1.42 4.48
CA ALA A 175 -1.98 2.29 5.53
C ALA A 175 -2.46 1.87 6.94
N LEU A 176 -3.74 1.51 7.10
CA LEU A 176 -4.29 1.09 8.39
C LEU A 176 -3.72 -0.24 8.89
N ARG A 177 -3.35 -1.17 8.00
CA ARG A 177 -2.69 -2.43 8.37
C ARG A 177 -1.37 -2.23 9.10
N GLU A 178 -0.57 -1.24 8.69
CA GLU A 178 0.68 -0.90 9.38
C GLU A 178 0.41 -0.39 10.81
N LEU A 179 -0.66 0.36 11.00
CA LEU A 179 -1.09 0.86 12.31
C LEU A 179 -1.68 -0.26 13.18
N ALA A 180 -2.45 -1.18 12.58
CA ALA A 180 -3.03 -2.33 13.25
C ALA A 180 -1.93 -3.25 13.84
N GLY A 181 -0.86 -3.51 13.07
CA GLY A 181 0.28 -4.30 13.55
C GLY A 181 1.04 -3.69 14.74
N ARG A 182 0.73 -2.43 15.11
CA ARG A 182 1.30 -1.69 16.23
C ARG A 182 0.28 -1.44 17.36
N GLY A 183 -0.86 -2.14 17.33
CA GLY A 183 -1.95 -1.99 18.31
C GLY A 183 -2.68 -0.64 18.23
N GLN A 184 -2.47 0.16 17.18
CA GLN A 184 -3.08 1.49 17.08
C GLN A 184 -4.58 1.42 16.73
N LEU A 185 -5.13 0.25 16.44
CA LEU A 185 -6.56 0.06 16.21
C LEU A 185 -7.29 -0.66 17.35
N ASP A 186 -6.60 -0.99 18.45
CA ASP A 186 -7.16 -1.83 19.53
C ASP A 186 -8.40 -1.21 20.19
N ASP A 187 -8.42 0.12 20.33
CA ASP A 187 -9.56 0.89 20.86
C ASP A 187 -10.57 1.31 19.77
N ARG A 188 -10.43 0.81 18.54
CA ARG A 188 -11.16 1.28 17.34
C ARG A 188 -11.74 0.08 16.57
N PRO A 189 -12.76 -0.58 17.16
CA PRO A 189 -13.28 -1.84 16.63
C PRO A 189 -13.89 -1.71 15.22
N GLY A 190 -14.46 -0.55 14.86
CA GLY A 190 -14.98 -0.31 13.52
C GLY A 190 -13.88 -0.34 12.45
N LEU A 191 -12.76 0.34 12.71
CA LEU A 191 -11.59 0.31 11.83
C LEU A 191 -10.91 -1.05 11.81
N ALA A 192 -10.80 -1.74 12.95
CA ALA A 192 -10.27 -3.09 13.01
C ALA A 192 -11.12 -4.04 12.12
N ALA A 193 -12.45 -4.01 12.26
CA ALA A 193 -13.37 -4.81 11.44
C ALA A 193 -13.34 -4.42 9.95
N TYR A 194 -13.16 -3.14 9.63
CA TYR A 194 -13.00 -2.66 8.26
C TYR A 194 -11.72 -3.22 7.61
N VAL A 195 -10.59 -3.18 8.32
CA VAL A 195 -9.31 -3.75 7.86
C VAL A 195 -9.43 -5.27 7.70
N GLU A 196 -10.03 -5.96 8.67
CA GLU A 196 -10.24 -7.41 8.60
C GLU A 196 -11.07 -7.80 7.38
N ARG A 197 -12.21 -7.13 7.18
CA ARG A 197 -13.11 -7.38 6.04
C ARG A 197 -12.41 -7.15 4.70
N ALA A 198 -11.61 -6.09 4.58
CA ALA A 198 -10.88 -5.80 3.36
C ALA A 198 -9.75 -6.81 3.11
N THR A 199 -9.03 -7.22 4.15
CA THR A 199 -7.93 -8.20 4.05
C THR A 199 -8.41 -9.64 3.92
N ALA A 200 -9.66 -9.95 4.29
CA ALA A 200 -10.29 -11.25 4.03
C ALA A 200 -10.62 -11.48 2.55
N ARG A 201 -10.53 -10.44 1.70
CA ARG A 201 -10.82 -10.56 0.26
C ARG A 201 -9.80 -11.50 -0.43
N PRO A 202 -10.25 -12.44 -1.28
CA PRO A 202 -9.34 -13.37 -1.96
C PRO A 202 -8.27 -12.68 -2.80
N ALA A 203 -8.61 -11.57 -3.46
CA ALA A 203 -7.68 -10.77 -4.25
C ALA A 203 -6.57 -10.12 -3.40
N PHE A 204 -6.89 -9.66 -2.18
CA PHE A 204 -5.88 -9.17 -1.24
C PHE A 204 -4.90 -10.29 -0.86
N GLN A 205 -5.43 -11.45 -0.46
CA GLN A 205 -4.61 -12.59 -0.03
C GLN A 205 -3.70 -13.07 -1.16
N THR A 206 -4.20 -13.12 -2.39
CA THR A 206 -3.42 -13.51 -3.57
C THR A 206 -2.32 -12.50 -3.86
N ALA A 207 -2.63 -11.20 -3.85
CA ALA A 207 -1.65 -10.14 -4.07
C ALA A 207 -0.55 -10.11 -2.98
N LEU A 208 -0.95 -10.26 -1.72
CA LEU A 208 -0.01 -10.31 -0.59
C LEU A 208 0.89 -11.54 -0.70
N LYS A 209 0.31 -12.72 -0.98
CA LYS A 209 1.08 -13.94 -1.17
C LYS A 209 2.11 -13.77 -2.29
N ALA A 210 1.70 -13.26 -3.44
CA ALA A 210 2.60 -13.05 -4.57
C ALA A 210 3.76 -12.11 -4.22
N GLN A 211 3.50 -11.02 -3.51
CA GLN A 211 4.54 -10.11 -3.05
C GLN A 211 5.52 -10.81 -2.09
N LEU A 212 5.01 -11.59 -1.14
CA LEU A 212 5.85 -12.31 -0.17
C LEU A 212 6.69 -13.41 -0.84
N ASP A 213 6.13 -14.14 -1.80
CA ASP A 213 6.83 -15.19 -2.56
C ASP A 213 8.05 -14.62 -3.31
N VAL A 214 7.93 -13.41 -3.89
CA VAL A 214 9.06 -12.70 -4.53
C VAL A 214 10.19 -12.45 -3.52
N PHE A 215 9.84 -11.90 -2.34
CA PHE A 215 10.84 -11.61 -1.31
C PHE A 215 11.48 -12.89 -0.77
N ASP A 216 10.74 -14.00 -0.66
CA ASP A 216 11.30 -15.28 -0.22
C ASP A 216 12.27 -15.86 -1.24
N ALA A 217 11.95 -15.76 -2.53
CA ALA A 217 12.81 -16.24 -3.61
C ALA A 217 14.14 -15.49 -3.73
N HIS A 218 14.22 -14.25 -3.23
CA HIS A 218 15.41 -13.38 -3.35
C HIS A 218 16.02 -13.01 -1.98
N ALA A 219 15.69 -13.76 -0.92
CA ALA A 219 16.28 -13.54 0.39
C ALA A 219 17.83 -13.59 0.31
N PRO A 220 18.55 -12.60 0.86
CA PRO A 220 19.99 -12.65 0.89
C PRO A 220 20.41 -13.87 1.71
N VAL A 221 21.36 -14.63 1.16
CA VAL A 221 21.98 -15.73 1.90
C VAL A 221 22.71 -15.10 3.09
N GLU A 222 22.29 -15.39 4.31
CA GLU A 222 23.05 -14.98 5.49
C GLU A 222 24.49 -15.51 5.34
N PRO A 223 25.52 -14.67 5.52
CA PRO A 223 26.87 -15.21 5.64
C PRO A 223 26.88 -16.17 6.84
N ALA A 224 27.22 -17.43 6.58
CA ALA A 224 27.32 -18.45 7.60
C ALA A 224 28.35 -18.01 8.67
N GLY A 225 27.87 -17.51 9.80
CA GLY A 225 28.65 -17.24 11.01
C GLY A 225 29.74 -16.17 10.86
N ALA A 226 29.51 -15.02 11.50
CA ALA A 226 30.57 -14.11 11.94
C ALA A 226 30.40 -13.85 13.44
#